data_AF-A0A956PGC1-F1
#
_entry.id   AF-A0A956PGC1-F1
#
_cell.length_a   1.000
_cell.length_b   1.000
_cell.length_c   1.000
_cell.angle_alpha   90.00
_cell.angle_beta   90.00
_cell.angle_gamma   90.00
#
_symmetry.space_group_name_H-M   'P 1'
#
loop_
_entity.id
_entity.type
_entity.pdbx_description
1 polymer ?
#
loop_
_entity_poly.entity_id
_entity_poly.type
_entity_poly.pdbx_seq_one_letter_code
_entity_poly.pdbx_strand_id
1 'polypeptide(L)'
;MTIKFRDSEGLKEYKTVLGAEDTEISLPAAGKVHWAYANGGGLGKFRTDLPQAEREAVQADFDSLSPAEQLAFAVNRWRMVRNGTGHIREFYDLVKRMTPVLDKGVLDGLDMELGTHVNYVCGRRTERPTTSFRPISIDPTSNLSTIV
;
A
#
# COMPACT_ATOMS: atom_id res chain seq x y z
N MET A 1 6.87 -2.26 -18.51
CA MET A 1 6.24 -1.27 -17.62
C MET A 1 5.78 -0.06 -18.42
N THR A 2 4.81 0.68 -17.89
CA THR A 2 4.41 2.00 -18.39
C THR A 2 4.88 3.05 -17.40
N ILE A 3 5.64 4.04 -17.87
CA ILE A 3 6.03 5.22 -17.12
C ILE A 3 5.09 6.35 -17.51
N LYS A 4 4.40 6.91 -16.52
CA LYS A 4 3.58 8.10 -16.68
C LYS A 4 4.37 9.30 -16.19
N PHE A 5 4.35 10.41 -16.91
CA PHE A 5 5.12 11.59 -16.54
C PHE A 5 4.41 12.87 -16.94
N ARG A 6 4.69 13.95 -16.20
CA ARG A 6 4.27 15.31 -16.54
C ARG A 6 5.49 16.07 -17.03
N ASP A 7 5.41 16.63 -18.22
CA ASP A 7 6.39 17.58 -18.74
C ASP A 7 5.75 18.96 -18.98
N SER A 8 6.46 19.85 -19.68
CA SER A 8 6.00 21.21 -19.93
C SER A 8 4.81 21.29 -20.89
N GLU A 9 4.49 20.21 -21.62
CA GLU A 9 3.36 20.14 -22.55
C GLU A 9 2.16 19.36 -21.97
N GLY A 10 2.36 18.60 -20.90
CA GLY A 10 1.28 17.95 -20.18
C GLY A 10 1.60 16.53 -19.74
N LEU A 11 0.55 15.72 -19.62
CA LEU A 11 0.64 14.36 -19.14
C LEU A 11 0.91 13.40 -20.30
N LYS A 12 1.94 12.57 -20.17
CA LYS A 12 2.41 11.65 -21.20
C LYS A 12 2.67 10.26 -20.64
N GLU A 13 2.68 9.28 -21.52
CA GLU A 13 2.98 7.89 -21.21
C GLU A 13 4.12 7.37 -22.09
N TYR A 14 5.02 6.60 -21.50
CA TYR A 14 6.12 5.94 -22.18
C TYR A 14 6.18 4.46 -21.77
N LYS A 15 6.20 3.56 -22.75
CA LYS A 15 6.25 2.11 -22.51
C LYS A 15 7.65 1.59 -22.75
N THR A 16 8.12 0.76 -21.83
CA THR A 16 9.47 0.19 -21.89
C THR A 16 9.53 -1.14 -21.15
N VAL A 17 10.59 -1.92 -21.37
CA VAL A 17 10.87 -3.19 -20.70
C VAL A 17 12.23 -3.08 -20.04
N LEU A 18 12.31 -3.39 -18.75
CA LEU A 18 13.59 -3.48 -18.04
C LEU A 18 14.20 -4.86 -18.32
N GLY A 19 15.44 -4.88 -18.80
CA GLY A 19 16.19 -6.11 -19.08
C GLY A 19 17.35 -6.38 -18.13
N ALA A 20 17.69 -5.41 -17.30
CA ALA A 20 18.78 -5.48 -16.33
C ALA A 20 18.27 -5.04 -14.94
N GLU A 21 19.07 -5.33 -13.91
CA GLU A 21 18.82 -4.90 -12.53
C GLU A 21 18.73 -3.37 -12.44
N ASP A 22 19.72 -2.69 -13.04
CA ASP A 22 19.75 -1.25 -13.19
C ASP A 22 19.58 -0.85 -14.66
N THR A 23 18.78 0.18 -14.92
CA THR A 23 18.58 0.70 -16.27
C THR A 23 18.25 2.18 -16.20
N GLU A 24 18.99 2.99 -16.93
CA GLU A 24 18.69 4.40 -17.13
C GLU A 24 17.76 4.57 -18.35
N ILE A 25 16.69 5.35 -18.18
CA ILE A 25 15.67 5.56 -19.22
C ILE A 25 15.54 7.05 -19.51
N SER A 26 15.89 7.45 -20.73
CA SER A 26 15.63 8.79 -21.23
C SER A 26 14.16 8.95 -21.63
N LEU A 27 13.42 9.77 -20.89
CA LEU A 27 12.02 10.07 -21.23
C LEU A 27 11.95 11.00 -22.44
N PRO A 28 11.03 10.78 -23.40
CA PRO A 28 10.81 11.67 -24.53
C PRO A 28 9.99 12.90 -24.10
N ALA A 29 10.55 13.69 -23.19
CA ALA A 29 9.92 14.86 -22.60
C ALA A 29 10.15 16.12 -23.44
N ALA A 30 9.13 16.96 -23.49
CA ALA A 30 9.23 18.33 -23.97
C ALA A 30 9.50 19.26 -22.76
N GLY A 31 10.69 19.83 -22.71
CA GLY A 31 11.11 20.70 -21.62
C GLY A 31 11.35 19.97 -20.31
N LYS A 32 10.97 20.58 -19.19
CA LYS A 32 11.24 20.05 -17.85
C LYS A 32 10.24 18.95 -17.50
N VAL A 33 10.76 17.82 -17.00
CA VAL A 33 9.94 16.79 -16.33
C VAL A 33 9.63 17.27 -14.91
N HIS A 34 8.34 17.37 -14.58
CA HIS A 34 7.86 17.75 -13.26
C HIS A 34 7.80 16.55 -12.32
N TRP A 35 7.38 15.40 -12.83
CA TRP A 35 7.38 14.12 -12.12
C TRP A 35 7.33 12.96 -13.11
N ALA A 36 7.79 11.80 -12.67
CA ALA A 36 7.65 10.53 -13.37
C ALA A 36 7.23 9.42 -12.39
N TYR A 37 6.33 8.55 -12.81
CA TYR A 37 5.76 7.47 -12.03
C TYR A 37 5.74 6.19 -12.86
N ALA A 38 6.53 5.22 -12.44
CA ALA A 38 6.69 3.94 -13.13
C ALA A 38 5.58 2.94 -12.78
N ASN A 39 4.29 3.26 -12.96
CA ASN A 39 3.21 2.26 -12.98
C ASN A 39 1.96 2.89 -13.60
N GLY A 40 2.14 3.53 -14.76
CA GLY A 40 1.06 4.12 -15.54
C GLY A 40 -0.02 3.08 -15.85
N GLY A 41 -1.28 3.48 -15.69
CA GLY A 41 -2.46 2.61 -15.75
C GLY A 41 -2.72 1.75 -14.50
N GLY A 42 -1.79 1.66 -13.55
CA GLY A 42 -1.99 0.94 -12.28
C GLY A 42 -2.03 -0.59 -12.39
N LEU A 43 -1.67 -1.17 -13.54
CA LEU A 43 -1.80 -2.61 -13.82
C LEU A 43 -0.52 -3.42 -13.54
N GLY A 44 0.58 -2.77 -13.17
CA GLY A 44 1.85 -3.43 -12.89
C GLY A 44 1.78 -4.34 -11.67
N LYS A 45 2.36 -5.55 -11.78
CA LYS A 45 2.52 -6.49 -10.64
C LYS A 45 3.75 -6.19 -9.78
N PHE A 46 4.26 -4.97 -9.84
CA PHE A 46 5.47 -4.51 -9.16
C PHE A 46 5.16 -3.28 -8.31
N ARG A 47 6.13 -2.86 -7.49
CA ARG A 47 6.01 -1.68 -6.62
C ARG A 47 6.97 -0.60 -7.09
N THR A 48 6.62 0.64 -6.83
CA THR A 48 7.49 1.78 -7.10
C THR A 48 7.88 2.44 -5.79
N ASP A 49 9.17 2.66 -5.60
CA ASP A 49 9.66 3.55 -4.55
C ASP A 49 10.19 4.82 -5.21
N LEU A 50 9.40 5.89 -5.10
CA LEU A 50 9.78 7.19 -5.63
C LEU A 50 10.54 7.96 -4.55
N PRO A 51 11.63 8.67 -4.91
CA PRO A 51 12.24 9.61 -3.99
C PRO A 51 11.20 10.66 -3.54
N GLN A 52 11.45 11.26 -2.38
CA GLN A 52 10.44 12.08 -1.70
C GLN A 52 9.92 13.23 -2.55
N ALA A 53 10.81 13.98 -3.20
CA ALA A 53 10.42 15.14 -4.00
C ALA A 53 9.51 14.73 -5.19
N GLU A 54 9.85 13.65 -5.88
CA GLU A 54 9.08 13.11 -7.00
C GLU A 54 7.72 12.60 -6.54
N ARG A 55 7.69 11.91 -5.39
CA ARG A 55 6.43 11.45 -4.79
C ARG A 55 5.52 12.62 -4.44
N GLU A 56 6.05 13.67 -3.82
CA GLU A 56 5.30 14.89 -3.48
C GLU A 56 4.80 15.61 -4.74
N ALA A 57 5.59 15.63 -5.81
CA ALA A 57 5.18 16.20 -7.10
C ALA A 57 4.02 15.41 -7.75
N VAL A 58 4.05 14.08 -7.71
CA VAL A 58 2.90 13.24 -8.15
C VAL A 58 1.68 13.51 -7.28
N GLN A 59 1.85 13.63 -5.95
CA GLN A 59 0.75 13.93 -5.03
C GLN A 59 0.15 15.32 -5.26
N ALA A 60 0.94 16.31 -5.63
CA ALA A 60 0.46 17.64 -5.98
C ALA A 60 -0.39 17.64 -7.25
N ASP A 61 -0.15 16.70 -8.17
CA ASP A 61 -0.84 16.55 -9.45
C ASP A 61 -1.74 15.30 -9.49
N PHE A 62 -2.13 14.80 -8.32
CA PHE A 62 -2.82 13.51 -8.15
C PHE A 62 -4.14 13.42 -8.93
N ASP A 63 -4.87 14.53 -9.01
CA ASP A 63 -6.17 14.59 -9.68
C ASP A 63 -6.05 14.47 -11.21
N SER A 64 -4.85 14.60 -11.77
CA SER A 64 -4.58 14.33 -13.19
C SER A 64 -4.49 12.84 -13.53
N LEU A 65 -4.34 11.98 -12.51
CA LEU A 65 -4.31 10.53 -12.66
C LEU A 65 -5.73 9.98 -12.81
N SER A 66 -5.88 8.89 -13.58
CA SER A 66 -7.15 8.17 -13.62
C SER A 66 -7.47 7.53 -12.25
N PRO A 67 -8.74 7.24 -11.93
CA PRO A 67 -9.11 6.60 -10.66
C PRO A 67 -8.34 5.31 -10.36
N ALA A 68 -8.07 4.49 -11.39
CA ALA A 68 -7.27 3.27 -11.25
C ALA A 68 -5.80 3.57 -10.87
N GLU A 69 -5.22 4.62 -11.43
CA GLU A 69 -3.86 5.06 -11.10
C GLU A 69 -3.78 5.69 -9.71
N GLN A 70 -4.80 6.47 -9.33
CA GLN A 70 -4.95 7.02 -7.98
C GLN A 70 -5.00 5.89 -6.94
N LEU A 71 -5.83 4.88 -7.18
CA LEU A 71 -5.89 3.67 -6.36
C LEU A 71 -4.54 2.96 -6.30
N ALA A 72 -3.91 2.68 -7.44
CA ALA A 72 -2.63 1.98 -7.48
C ALA A 72 -1.54 2.74 -6.70
N PHE A 73 -1.51 4.07 -6.80
CA PHE A 73 -0.58 4.92 -6.06
C PHE A 73 -0.84 4.87 -4.55
N ALA A 74 -2.11 4.98 -4.12
CA ALA A 74 -2.50 4.86 -2.72
C ALA A 74 -2.19 3.47 -2.13
N VAL A 75 -2.52 2.41 -2.86
CA VAL A 75 -2.25 1.02 -2.47
C VAL A 75 -0.76 0.75 -2.37
N ASN A 76 0.05 1.29 -3.29
CA ASN A 76 1.50 1.22 -3.18
C ASN A 76 1.98 1.89 -1.88
N ARG A 77 1.42 3.05 -1.49
CA ARG A 77 1.77 3.69 -0.22
C ARG A 77 1.36 2.85 0.99
N TRP A 78 0.17 2.26 0.99
CA TRP A 78 -0.24 1.32 2.05
C TRP A 78 0.74 0.15 2.20
N ARG A 79 1.22 -0.40 1.08
CA ARG A 79 2.21 -1.48 1.10
C ARG A 79 3.56 -1.03 1.66
N MET A 80 3.99 0.20 1.38
CA MET A 80 5.18 0.81 1.99
C MET A 80 5.01 1.08 3.49
N VAL A 81 3.79 1.38 3.94
CA VAL A 81 3.52 1.48 5.38
C VAL A 81 3.69 0.11 6.05
N ARG A 82 3.19 -0.95 5.42
CA ARG A 82 3.22 -2.31 5.97
C ARG A 82 4.62 -2.92 6.07
N ASN A 83 5.54 -2.58 5.18
CA ASN A 83 6.93 -3.04 5.24
C ASN A 83 7.85 -2.07 6.02
N GLY A 84 7.30 -1.01 6.62
CA GLY A 84 8.03 -0.07 7.46
C GLY A 84 8.82 1.01 6.72
N THR A 85 8.68 1.11 5.39
CA THR A 85 9.39 2.13 4.58
C THR A 85 8.52 3.35 4.25
N GLY A 86 7.32 3.45 4.82
CA GLY A 86 6.38 4.54 4.58
C GLY A 86 5.61 4.99 5.81
N HIS A 87 5.18 6.25 5.81
CA HIS A 87 4.42 6.84 6.89
C HIS A 87 2.91 6.70 6.66
N ILE A 88 2.17 6.18 7.65
CA ILE A 88 0.74 5.89 7.53
C ILE A 88 -0.11 7.11 7.18
N ARG A 89 0.30 8.31 7.64
CA ARG A 89 -0.37 9.57 7.31
C ARG A 89 -0.46 9.83 5.80
N GLU A 90 0.60 9.52 5.06
CA GLU A 90 0.63 9.75 3.61
C GLU A 90 -0.39 8.86 2.88
N PHE A 91 -0.63 7.65 3.37
CA PHE A 91 -1.69 6.79 2.83
C PHE A 91 -3.08 7.39 3.10
N TYR A 92 -3.36 7.85 4.32
CA TYR A 92 -4.65 8.46 4.65
C TYR A 92 -4.92 9.75 3.89
N ASP A 93 -3.90 10.58 3.68
CA ASP A 93 -4.02 11.81 2.91
C ASP A 93 -4.43 11.53 1.45
N LEU A 94 -3.91 10.44 0.86
CA LEU A 94 -4.30 9.97 -0.47
C LEU A 94 -5.74 9.45 -0.52
N VAL A 95 -6.14 8.59 0.42
CA VAL A 95 -7.51 8.07 0.48
C VAL A 95 -8.52 9.20 0.67
N LYS A 96 -8.20 10.20 1.49
CA LYS A 96 -9.05 11.38 1.67
C LYS A 96 -9.24 12.14 0.35
N ARG A 97 -8.18 12.31 -0.44
CA ARG A 97 -8.26 12.96 -1.77
C ARG A 97 -9.09 12.17 -2.77
N MET A 98 -9.09 10.83 -2.68
CA MET A 98 -9.89 9.97 -3.56
C MET A 98 -11.40 9.99 -3.24
N THR A 99 -11.82 10.54 -2.09
CA THR A 99 -13.23 10.53 -1.64
C THR A 99 -14.24 11.00 -2.70
N PRO A 100 -13.97 12.05 -3.50
CA PRO A 100 -14.90 12.52 -4.54
C PRO A 100 -15.07 11.57 -5.74
N VAL A 101 -14.13 10.64 -5.94
CA VAL A 101 -14.05 9.76 -7.12
C VAL A 101 -14.17 8.27 -6.75
N LEU A 102 -14.71 7.97 -5.57
CA LEU A 102 -14.93 6.60 -5.11
C LEU A 102 -16.04 5.92 -5.93
N ASP A 103 -15.64 5.23 -6.99
CA ASP A 103 -16.48 4.25 -7.66
C ASP A 103 -16.36 2.87 -7.00
N LYS A 104 -17.22 1.93 -7.43
CA LYS A 104 -17.23 0.56 -6.91
C LYS A 104 -15.87 -0.12 -7.05
N GLY A 105 -15.17 0.05 -8.16
CA GLY A 105 -13.88 -0.58 -8.41
C GLY A 105 -12.78 -0.05 -7.49
N VAL A 106 -12.79 1.26 -7.22
CA VAL A 106 -11.89 1.89 -6.25
C VAL A 106 -12.15 1.36 -4.83
N LEU A 107 -13.42 1.26 -4.44
CA LEU A 107 -13.82 0.73 -3.13
C LEU A 107 -13.44 -0.74 -2.96
N ASP A 108 -13.75 -1.59 -3.95
CA ASP A 108 -13.38 -3.01 -3.95
C ASP A 108 -11.85 -3.18 -3.85
N GLY A 109 -11.09 -2.34 -4.56
CA GLY A 109 -9.63 -2.37 -4.52
C GLY A 109 -9.05 -1.94 -3.17
N LEU A 110 -9.62 -0.91 -2.54
CA LEU A 110 -9.25 -0.51 -1.18
C LEU A 110 -9.63 -1.60 -0.17
N ASP A 111 -10.82 -2.21 -0.28
CA ASP A 111 -11.25 -3.29 0.59
C ASP A 111 -10.35 -4.53 0.46
N MET A 112 -9.95 -4.91 -0.74
CA MET A 112 -9.01 -6.01 -0.93
C MET A 112 -7.68 -5.78 -0.19
N GLU A 113 -7.16 -4.55 -0.23
CA GLU A 113 -5.86 -4.21 0.36
C GLU A 113 -5.93 -3.92 1.87
N LEU A 114 -7.06 -3.39 2.35
CA LEU A 114 -7.29 -3.02 3.76
C LEU A 114 -8.02 -4.11 4.55
N GLY A 115 -8.99 -4.80 3.95
CA GLY A 115 -9.85 -5.81 4.56
C GLY A 115 -9.07 -7.02 5.08
N THR A 116 -7.93 -7.34 4.45
CA THR A 116 -6.98 -8.33 4.97
C THR A 116 -6.50 -7.98 6.41
N HIS A 117 -6.48 -6.70 6.79
CA HIS A 117 -6.02 -6.22 8.10
C HIS A 117 -7.15 -5.87 9.07
N VAL A 118 -8.30 -5.39 8.59
CA VAL A 118 -9.48 -5.19 9.45
C VAL A 118 -9.89 -6.53 10.08
N ASN A 119 -9.87 -7.62 9.31
CA ASN A 119 -10.12 -8.95 9.85
C ASN A 119 -9.06 -9.40 10.88
N TYR A 120 -7.80 -8.99 10.73
CA TYR A 120 -6.74 -9.29 11.70
C TYR A 120 -6.89 -8.52 13.02
N VAL A 121 -7.30 -7.25 12.95
CA VAL A 121 -7.50 -6.38 14.13
C VAL A 121 -8.84 -6.69 14.81
N CYS A 122 -9.91 -6.89 14.05
CA CYS A 122 -11.24 -7.23 14.57
C CYS A 122 -11.31 -8.68 15.07
N GLY A 123 -10.62 -9.63 14.41
CA GLY A 123 -10.52 -11.02 14.88
C GLY A 123 -9.84 -11.14 16.25
N ARG A 124 -8.80 -10.34 16.53
CA ARG A 124 -8.22 -10.24 17.88
C ARG A 124 -9.12 -9.56 18.91
N ARG A 125 -10.11 -8.76 18.48
CA ARG A 125 -11.02 -8.06 19.40
C ARG A 125 -12.22 -8.91 19.79
N THR A 126 -12.60 -9.89 18.97
CA THR A 126 -13.63 -10.89 19.28
C THR A 126 -13.10 -12.06 20.11
N GLU A 127 -11.80 -12.36 20.04
CA GLU A 127 -11.14 -13.28 20.96
C GLU A 127 -10.69 -12.54 22.23
N ARG A 128 -11.63 -12.22 23.12
CA ARG A 128 -11.25 -12.15 24.55
C ARG A 128 -10.93 -13.60 24.97
N PRO A 129 -9.80 -13.90 25.60
CA PRO A 129 -9.61 -15.21 26.19
C PRO A 129 -10.64 -15.38 27.31
N THR A 130 -11.70 -16.13 27.05
CA THR A 130 -12.61 -16.66 28.07
C THR A 130 -11.93 -17.79 28.82
N THR A 131 -10.76 -17.52 29.38
CA THR A 131 -10.08 -18.46 30.26
C THR A 131 -9.92 -17.76 31.59
N SER A 132 -10.94 -17.90 32.45
CA SER A 132 -10.73 -17.70 33.88
C SER A 132 -9.73 -18.76 34.33
N PHE A 133 -8.47 -18.36 34.55
CA PHE A 133 -7.55 -19.19 35.29
C PHE A 133 -8.04 -19.25 36.74
N ARG A 134 -8.64 -20.38 37.13
CA ARG A 134 -8.68 -20.74 38.54
C ARG A 134 -7.29 -21.28 38.90
N PRO A 135 -6.58 -20.72 39.88
CA PRO A 135 -5.31 -21.28 40.31
C PRO A 135 -5.58 -22.68 40.88
N ILE A 136 -4.85 -23.67 40.37
CA ILE A 136 -4.81 -25.02 40.94
C ILE A 136 -4.02 -24.91 42.24
N SER A 137 -4.67 -25.13 43.38
CA SER A 137 -3.98 -25.33 44.66
C SER A 137 -3.37 -26.72 44.64
N ILE A 138 -2.04 -26.79 44.60
CA ILE A 138 -1.31 -28.05 44.74
C ILE A 138 -1.15 -28.30 46.24
N ASP A 139 -1.81 -29.34 46.76
CA ASP A 139 -1.61 -29.82 48.13
C ASP A 139 -0.23 -30.51 48.22
N PRO A 140 0.69 -30.03 49.07
CA PRO A 140 2.04 -30.57 49.17
C PRO A 140 2.13 -31.96 49.82
N THR A 141 1.00 -32.60 50.16
CA THR A 141 1.00 -33.91 50.86
C THR A 141 0.63 -35.13 50.00
N SER A 142 0.31 -34.97 48.71
CA SER A 142 -0.05 -36.12 47.86
C SER A 142 1.20 -36.83 47.30
N ASN A 143 1.56 -37.94 47.95
CA ASN A 143 2.49 -38.95 47.44
C ASN A 143 2.05 -39.46 46.06
N LEU A 144 2.94 -39.34 45.06
CA LEU A 144 2.78 -39.96 43.75
C LEU A 144 3.08 -41.45 43.85
N SER A 145 2.02 -42.26 43.85
CA SER A 145 2.08 -43.69 43.55
C SER A 145 1.49 -43.92 42.15
N THR A 146 2.37 -44.38 41.27
CA THR A 146 2.30 -45.00 39.95
C THR A 146 0.95 -45.47 39.34
N ILE A 147 1.03 -45.65 38.01
CA ILE A 147 0.35 -46.59 37.07
C ILE A 147 -0.94 -46.02 36.42
N VAL A 148 -1.20 -46.03 35.11
CA VAL A 148 -0.68 -46.67 33.86
C VAL A 148 -0.61 -45.60 32.76
#